data_AF-A0A945CY89-F1
#
_entry.id   AF-A0A945CY89-F1
#
_cell.length_a   1.000
_cell.length_b   1.000
_cell.length_c   1.000
_cell.angle_alpha   90.00
_cell.angle_beta   90.00
_cell.angle_gamma   90.00
#
_symmetry.space_group_name_H-M   'P 1'
#
loop_
_entity.id
_entity.type
_entity.pdbx_description
1 polymer ?
#
loop_
_entity_poly.entity_id
_entity_poly.type
_entity_poly.pdbx_seq_one_letter_code
_entity_poly.pdbx_strand_id
1 'polypeptide(L)'
;ASKRNDRWVRLEGMGRIVAEKSGAVLSTGDRVKVQISAIDLPTRQMEVRIIEMPEKHIEDVIEPHVPRSKKKREGKKTKSKGKGRGRKRK
;
A
#
# COMPACT_ATOMS: atom_id res chain seq x y z
N ALA A 1 -18.41 -11.47 14.43
CA ALA A 1 -18.73 -10.40 13.45
C ALA A 1 -18.94 -11.05 12.09
N SER A 2 -20.14 -10.94 11.51
CA SER A 2 -20.42 -11.48 10.17
C SER A 2 -19.48 -10.81 9.16
N LYS A 3 -18.56 -11.60 8.60
CA LYS A 3 -17.68 -11.27 7.47
C LYS A 3 -18.57 -11.03 6.23
N ARG A 4 -19.33 -9.94 6.20
CA ARG A 4 -20.09 -9.59 5.00
C ARG A 4 -19.07 -9.26 3.92
N ASN A 5 -19.11 -9.99 2.81
CA ASN A 5 -18.31 -9.69 1.63
C ASN A 5 -18.49 -8.21 1.28
N ASP A 6 -17.37 -7.55 1.01
CA ASP A 6 -17.39 -6.16 0.60
C ASP A 6 -18.01 -6.06 -0.80
N ARG A 7 -18.82 -5.03 -1.03
CA ARG A 7 -19.40 -4.79 -2.36
C ARG A 7 -18.37 -4.06 -3.21
N TRP A 8 -18.10 -4.59 -4.39
CA TRP A 8 -17.16 -4.00 -5.34
C TRP A 8 -17.90 -3.22 -6.41
N VAL A 9 -17.57 -1.94 -6.56
CA VAL A 9 -18.14 -1.03 -7.54
C VAL A 9 -17.11 -0.74 -8.62
N ARG A 10 -17.55 -0.77 -9.88
CA ARG A 10 -16.70 -0.44 -11.03
C ARG A 10 -16.68 1.06 -11.26
N LEU A 11 -15.49 1.63 -11.37
CA LEU A 11 -15.31 3.01 -11.84
C LEU A 11 -15.14 2.99 -13.36
N GLU A 12 -16.18 3.40 -14.07
CA GLU A 12 -16.18 3.43 -15.54
C GLU A 12 -15.10 4.37 -16.09
N GLY A 13 -14.51 3.99 -17.23
CA GLY A 13 -13.42 4.74 -17.88
C GLY A 13 -12.04 4.66 -17.22
N MET A 14 -11.94 4.27 -15.94
CA MET A 14 -10.66 4.23 -15.21
C MET A 14 -10.00 2.84 -15.20
N GLY A 15 -10.74 1.78 -15.51
CA GLY A 15 -10.22 0.41 -15.47
C GLY A 15 -9.91 -0.07 -14.04
N ARG A 16 -10.71 0.37 -13.06
CA ARG A 16 -10.55 0.08 -11.63
C ARG A 16 -11.86 -0.35 -10.99
N ILE A 17 -11.76 -1.15 -9.94
CA ILE A 17 -12.86 -1.48 -9.03
C ILE A 17 -12.49 -1.10 -7.61
N VAL A 18 -13.47 -0.66 -6.84
CA VAL A 18 -13.31 -0.19 -5.45
C VAL A 18 -14.27 -0.94 -4.54
N ALA A 19 -13.78 -1.39 -3.41
CA ALA A 19 -14.61 -1.96 -2.35
C ALA A 19 -15.27 -0.85 -1.54
N GLU A 20 -16.60 -0.85 -1.44
CA GLU A 20 -17.38 0.24 -0.83
C GLU A 20 -17.05 0.51 0.64
N LYS A 21 -16.75 -0.53 1.44
CA LYS A 21 -16.52 -0.35 2.89
C LYS A 21 -15.06 -0.23 3.25
N SER A 22 -14.21 -1.07 2.67
CA SER A 22 -12.76 -1.05 2.95
C SER A 22 -12.01 0.03 2.16
N GLY A 23 -12.59 0.54 1.06
CA GLY A 23 -11.89 1.45 0.15
C GLY A 23 -10.75 0.76 -0.63
N ALA A 24 -10.64 -0.57 -0.56
CA ALA A 24 -9.64 -1.32 -1.29
C ALA A 24 -9.82 -1.14 -2.80
N VAL A 25 -8.71 -0.96 -3.52
CA VAL A 25 -8.71 -0.67 -4.96
C VAL A 25 -7.98 -1.77 -5.72
N LEU A 26 -8.61 -2.29 -6.76
CA LEU A 26 -7.96 -3.15 -7.75
C LEU A 26 -8.00 -2.48 -9.12
N SER A 27 -6.83 -2.31 -9.72
CA SER A 27 -6.64 -1.61 -10.99
C SER A 27 -6.09 -2.53 -12.07
N THR A 28 -6.35 -2.17 -13.32
CA THR A 28 -5.69 -2.81 -14.46
C THR A 28 -4.16 -2.63 -14.34
N GLY A 29 -3.40 -3.72 -14.53
CA GLY A 29 -1.95 -3.74 -14.38
C GLY A 29 -1.45 -4.14 -12.99
N ASP A 30 -2.35 -4.30 -12.02
CA ASP A 30 -1.98 -4.76 -10.67
C ASP A 30 -1.52 -6.22 -10.69
N ARG A 31 -0.44 -6.50 -9.97
CA ARG A 31 0.04 -7.86 -9.73
C ARG A 31 -0.76 -8.46 -8.59
N VAL A 32 -1.39 -9.59 -8.85
CA VAL A 32 -2.17 -10.36 -7.87
C VAL A 32 -1.72 -11.81 -7.89
N LYS A 33 -1.88 -12.52 -6.76
CA LYS A 33 -1.81 -13.98 -6.74
C LYS A 33 -3.23 -14.53 -6.77
N VAL A 34 -3.43 -15.54 -7.60
CA VAL A 34 -4.73 -16.18 -7.79
C VAL A 34 -4.63 -17.68 -7.57
N GLN A 35 -5.72 -18.27 -7.12
CA GLN A 35 -5.96 -19.70 -7.12
C GLN A 35 -6.95 -20.02 -8.24
N ILE A 36 -6.59 -20.98 -9.09
CA ILE A 36 -7.49 -21.51 -10.12
C ILE A 36 -8.53 -22.41 -9.45
N SER A 37 -9.81 -22.11 -9.65
CA SER A 37 -10.93 -22.86 -9.05
C SER A 37 -11.52 -23.88 -10.02
N ALA A 38 -11.65 -23.50 -11.29
CA ALA A 38 -12.16 -24.38 -12.35
C ALA A 38 -11.58 -23.95 -13.71
N ILE A 39 -11.48 -24.92 -14.63
CA ILE A 39 -11.08 -24.70 -16.01
C ILE A 39 -12.11 -25.38 -16.90
N ASP A 40 -12.70 -24.62 -17.82
CA ASP A 40 -13.60 -25.11 -18.87
C ASP A 40 -12.86 -25.04 -20.22
N LEU A 41 -12.42 -26.19 -20.72
CA LEU A 41 -11.64 -26.30 -21.95
C LEU A 41 -12.47 -26.03 -23.22
N PRO A 42 -13.69 -26.57 -23.37
CA PRO A 42 -14.56 -26.23 -24.50
C PRO A 42 -14.78 -24.72 -24.70
N THR A 43 -15.09 -23.99 -23.63
CA THR A 43 -15.36 -22.54 -23.72
C THR A 43 -14.10 -21.69 -23.58
N ARG A 44 -12.95 -22.30 -23.25
CA ARG A 44 -11.67 -21.65 -22.96
C ARG A 44 -11.80 -20.63 -21.82
N GLN A 45 -12.60 -20.96 -20.81
CA GLN A 45 -12.84 -20.11 -19.65
C GLN A 45 -12.17 -20.69 -18.41
N MET A 46 -11.84 -19.81 -17.48
CA MET A 46 -11.21 -20.16 -16.21
C MET A 46 -11.81 -19.32 -15.09
N GLU A 47 -12.18 -19.99 -14.01
CA GLU A 47 -12.61 -19.34 -12.77
C GLU A 47 -11.42 -19.22 -11.82
N VAL A 48 -11.16 -18.01 -11.33
CA VAL A 48 -10.05 -17.71 -10.44
C VAL A 48 -10.51 -16.98 -9.19
N ARG A 49 -9.82 -17.23 -8.07
CA ARG A 49 -10.02 -16.53 -6.80
C ARG A 49 -8.74 -15.79 -6.44
N ILE A 50 -8.85 -14.51 -6.11
CA ILE A 50 -7.71 -13.72 -5.64
C ILE A 50 -7.38 -14.16 -4.21
N ILE A 51 -6.12 -14.53 -3.97
CA ILE A 51 -5.61 -14.91 -2.65
C ILE A 51 -4.70 -13.84 -2.04
N GLU A 52 -4.08 -13.01 -2.88
CA GLU A 52 -3.22 -11.91 -2.46
C GLU A 52 -3.38 -10.74 -3.43
N MET A 53 -3.59 -9.55 -2.87
CA MET A 53 -3.77 -8.30 -3.61
C MET A 53 -2.86 -7.22 -3.03
N PRO A 54 -2.45 -6.22 -3.83
CA PRO A 54 -1.67 -5.11 -3.32
C PRO A 54 -2.50 -4.30 -2.30
N GLU A 55 -1.85 -3.84 -1.24
CA GLU A 55 -2.46 -2.92 -0.28
C GLU A 55 -2.58 -1.53 -0.92
N LYS A 56 -3.74 -1.25 -1.52
CA LYS A 56 -4.07 0.04 -2.13
C LYS A 56 -5.44 0.49 -1.65
N HIS A 57 -5.50 1.72 -1.14
CA HIS A 57 -6.76 2.34 -0.73
C HIS A 57 -7.07 3.52 -1.64
N ILE A 58 -8.35 3.86 -1.75
CA ILE A 58 -8.81 4.96 -2.59
C ILE A 58 -8.13 6.30 -2.24
N GLU A 59 -7.77 6.49 -0.98
CA GLU A 59 -7.04 7.66 -0.47
C GLU A 59 -5.63 7.79 -1.09
N ASP A 60 -4.96 6.67 -1.35
CA ASP A 60 -3.61 6.65 -1.95
C ASP A 60 -3.65 6.94 -3.46
N VAL A 61 -4.81 6.69 -4.08
CA VAL A 61 -5.03 6.83 -5.53
C VAL A 61 -5.52 8.23 -5.88
N ILE A 62 -6.23 8.87 -4.96
CA ILE A 62 -6.61 10.28 -5.01
C ILE A 62 -5.52 11.10 -4.28
N GLU A 63 -4.27 11.05 -4.73
CA GLU A 63 -3.33 12.09 -4.27
C GLU A 63 -3.78 13.44 -4.86
N PRO A 64 -4.07 14.46 -4.04
CA PRO A 64 -4.15 15.82 -4.54
C PRO A 64 -2.79 16.18 -5.15
N HIS A 65 -2.82 16.88 -6.28
CA HIS A 65 -1.67 17.38 -7.00
C HIS A 65 -0.89 18.42 -6.16
N VAL A 66 -0.25 18.01 -5.07
CA VAL A 66 0.65 18.83 -4.27
C VAL A 66 2.05 18.22 -4.30
N PRO A 67 3.06 18.95 -4.81
CA PRO A 67 4.42 18.43 -4.89
C PRO A 67 4.92 18.14 -3.48
N ARG A 68 5.27 16.87 -3.21
CA ARG A 68 5.90 16.43 -1.96
C ARG A 68 7.19 17.24 -1.74
N SER A 69 7.14 18.27 -0.88
CA SER A 69 8.33 18.97 -0.43
C SER A 69 9.20 17.99 0.35
N LYS A 70 10.38 17.67 -0.20
CA LYS A 70 11.39 16.80 0.44
C LYS A 70 11.63 17.25 1.88
N LYS A 71 11.16 16.46 2.86
CA LYS A 71 11.44 16.71 4.28
C LYS A 71 12.94 16.49 4.50
N LYS A 72 13.63 17.61 4.72
CA LYS A 72 15.07 17.73 4.95
C LYS A 72 15.46 16.86 6.15
N ARG A 73 16.44 15.95 5.97
CA ARG A 73 17.09 15.18 7.05
C ARG A 73 17.60 16.16 8.12
N GLU A 74 16.97 16.19 9.29
CA GLU A 74 17.52 16.89 10.46
C GLU A 74 18.41 15.91 11.23
N GLY A 75 19.70 15.91 10.89
CA GLY A 75 20.73 15.25 11.68
C GLY A 75 20.86 15.95 13.03
N LYS A 76 20.36 15.33 14.11
CA LYS A 76 20.52 15.86 15.46
C LYS A 76 21.73 15.21 16.14
N LYS A 77 22.77 16.06 16.24
CA LYS A 77 24.11 15.86 16.80
C LYS A 77 24.13 15.06 18.11
N THR A 78 25.04 14.10 18.15
CA THR A 78 25.61 13.47 19.35
C THR A 78 26.17 14.53 20.30
N LYS A 79 25.71 14.55 21.56
CA LYS A 79 26.37 15.28 22.65
C LYS A 79 27.21 14.30 23.47
N SER A 80 28.44 14.04 23.03
CA SER A 80 29.48 13.52 23.91
C SER A 80 30.06 14.68 24.73
N LYS A 81 29.77 14.75 26.03
CA LYS A 81 30.49 15.61 26.98
C LYS A 81 31.52 14.79 27.73
N GLY A 82 32.62 14.46 27.06
CA GLY A 82 33.89 14.21 27.73
C GLY A 82 34.60 15.54 27.94
N LYS A 83 34.81 15.95 29.20
CA LYS A 83 35.79 16.98 29.54
C LYS A 83 36.60 16.49 30.74
N GLY A 84 37.82 16.08 30.44
CA GLY A 84 38.82 15.66 31.41
C GLY A 84 39.18 16.77 32.39
N ARG A 85 39.34 16.38 33.65
CA ARG A 85 39.97 17.18 34.70
C ARG A 85 41.38 16.64 34.91
N GLY A 86 42.31 17.11 34.09
CA GLY A 86 43.73 17.06 34.36
C GLY A 86 44.22 18.48 34.65
N ARG A 87 44.48 18.81 35.92
CA ARG A 87 45.31 19.97 36.26
C ARG A 87 46.11 19.68 37.52
N LYS A 88 47.33 19.20 37.30
CA LYS A 88 48.46 19.23 38.24
C LYS A 88 48.64 20.65 38.79
N ARG A 89 48.96 20.80 40.08
CA ARG A 89 49.89 21.82 40.59
C ARG A 89 50.36 21.51 42.01
N LYS A 90 51.69 21.43 42.12
CA LYS A 90 52.61 21.45 43.28
C LYS A 90 52.41 20.41 44.37
#